data_AF-A0A9D5V5Y1-F1
#
_entry.id   AF-A0A9D5V5Y1-F1
#
_cell.length_a   1.000
_cell.length_b   1.000
_cell.length_c   1.000
_cell.angle_alpha   90.00
_cell.angle_beta   90.00
_cell.angle_gamma   90.00
#
_symmetry.space_group_name_H-M   'P 1'
#
loop_
_entity.id
_entity.type
_entity.pdbx_description
1 polymer ?
#
loop_
_entity_poly.entity_id
_entity_poly.type
_entity_poly.pdbx_seq_one_letter_code
_entity_poly.pdbx_strand_id
1 'polypeptide(L)'
;MYIIRGLSNIPGKFRGAAATIGNFDGVHLGHQSLFHELDHLAAPHGAPVMAITFEPHPMRLVNPAMAPPRITGVRGKSRWMSRFGVDAMFILPFTHLLAALTPRAFVEEILVGGLALKEVLVGTNFHFGCHGSGNFDVLRELGRHFGFGVHQRELLNLDGEVISSTRVREVVHNRDFSLAARLLGHHFEIEGRVGHGHHRGRSLGFPTANLNLNGLLHPPPGVYIVEGRTEEGWLPGVANVGGNPTFGETEPHLEVHFLRPCGNLYRKVMRIRFHEFLREQIAFPSPSELMRQIARDIARAEAMFAALEGD
;
A
#
# COMPACT_ATOMS: atom_id res chain seq x y z
N MET A 1 -15.69 3.20 -5.38
CA MET A 1 -15.54 3.43 -3.93
C MET A 1 -15.40 4.92 -3.61
N TYR A 2 -16.02 5.41 -2.53
CA TYR A 2 -15.88 6.77 -2.01
C TYR A 2 -14.65 6.92 -1.12
N ILE A 3 -14.02 8.09 -1.13
CA ILE A 3 -12.97 8.46 -0.16
C ILE A 3 -13.52 9.60 0.70
N ILE A 4 -13.74 9.32 1.98
CA ILE A 4 -14.30 10.27 2.94
C ILE A 4 -13.17 10.72 3.86
N ARG A 5 -13.02 12.03 4.08
CA ARG A 5 -11.98 12.59 4.95
C ARG A 5 -12.61 13.40 6.08
N GLY A 6 -12.47 12.93 7.32
CA GLY A 6 -13.06 13.59 8.48
C GLY A 6 -14.57 13.38 8.63
N LEU A 7 -15.05 13.42 9.88
CA LEU A 7 -16.43 13.08 10.24
C LEU A 7 -17.49 14.00 9.59
N SER A 8 -17.19 15.29 9.47
CA SER A 8 -18.12 16.29 8.91
C SER A 8 -18.47 16.05 7.44
N ASN A 9 -17.70 15.22 6.74
CA ASN A 9 -17.87 14.94 5.33
C ASN A 9 -18.57 13.60 5.05
N ILE A 10 -19.06 12.89 6.08
CA ILE A 10 -19.75 11.61 5.91
C ILE A 10 -21.10 11.83 5.21
N PRO A 11 -21.29 11.32 3.97
CA PRO A 11 -22.58 11.36 3.33
C PRO A 11 -23.61 10.52 4.08
N GLY A 12 -24.87 10.97 4.14
CA GLY A 12 -25.94 10.28 4.88
C GLY A 12 -26.10 8.80 4.52
N LYS A 13 -25.87 8.43 3.25
CA LYS A 13 -25.92 7.04 2.78
C LYS A 13 -24.88 6.09 3.40
N PHE A 14 -23.84 6.63 4.04
CA PHE A 14 -22.81 5.86 4.72
C PHE A 14 -22.98 5.85 6.25
N ARG A 15 -24.02 6.51 6.77
CA ARG A 15 -24.47 6.25 8.15
C ARG A 15 -25.15 4.90 8.19
N GLY A 16 -24.93 4.12 9.25
CA GLY A 16 -25.42 2.74 9.29
C GLY A 16 -24.52 1.73 8.57
N ALA A 17 -23.29 2.11 8.21
CA ALA A 17 -22.35 1.20 7.57
C ALA A 17 -21.98 0.01 8.47
N ALA A 18 -21.56 -1.08 7.83
CA ALA A 18 -20.73 -2.09 8.44
C ALA A 18 -19.26 -1.67 8.23
N ALA A 19 -18.44 -1.66 9.28
CA ALA A 19 -17.07 -1.18 9.18
C ALA A 19 -16.00 -2.15 9.67
N THR A 20 -14.83 -2.07 9.05
CA THR A 20 -13.58 -2.62 9.60
C THR A 20 -12.59 -1.50 9.84
N ILE A 21 -11.76 -1.63 10.87
CA ILE A 21 -10.87 -0.56 11.34
C ILE A 21 -9.42 -1.04 11.28
N GLY A 22 -8.56 -0.27 10.61
CA GLY A 22 -7.16 -0.63 10.50
C GLY A 22 -6.32 0.31 9.65
N ASN A 23 -5.00 0.13 9.74
CA ASN A 23 -4.06 0.87 8.88
C ASN A 23 -4.17 0.42 7.42
N PHE A 24 -4.54 -0.83 7.17
CA PHE A 24 -4.72 -1.41 5.84
C PHE A 24 -3.55 -1.13 4.87
N ASP A 25 -2.32 -1.07 5.39
CA ASP A 25 -1.15 -0.79 4.56
C ASP A 25 -0.86 -2.01 3.67
N GLY A 26 -0.61 -1.76 2.38
CA GLY A 26 -0.46 -2.77 1.36
C GLY A 26 -1.74 -3.52 0.94
N VAL A 27 -2.83 -3.47 1.71
CA VAL A 27 -4.09 -4.19 1.41
C VAL A 27 -3.84 -5.68 1.12
N HIS A 28 -2.97 -6.31 1.92
CA HIS A 28 -2.63 -7.73 1.79
C HIS A 28 -3.81 -8.69 2.01
N LEU A 29 -3.64 -9.98 1.71
CA LEU A 29 -4.69 -11.01 1.81
C LEU A 29 -5.42 -11.02 3.17
N GLY A 30 -4.69 -10.80 4.27
CA GLY A 30 -5.31 -10.64 5.60
C GLY A 30 -6.35 -9.50 5.67
N HIS A 31 -6.11 -8.37 5.02
CA HIS A 31 -7.08 -7.27 4.95
C HIS A 31 -8.24 -7.60 4.00
N GLN A 32 -7.95 -8.24 2.86
CA GLN A 32 -8.97 -8.62 1.89
C GLN A 32 -9.99 -9.59 2.48
N SER A 33 -9.51 -10.52 3.31
CA SER A 33 -10.31 -11.43 4.12
C SER A 33 -11.26 -10.72 5.08
N LEU A 34 -10.84 -9.60 5.69
CA LEU A 34 -11.73 -8.76 6.51
C LEU A 34 -12.80 -8.10 5.66
N PHE A 35 -12.46 -7.56 4.48
CA PHE A 35 -13.46 -6.92 3.62
C PHE A 35 -14.52 -7.90 3.12
N HIS A 36 -14.09 -9.10 2.73
CA HIS A 36 -15.01 -10.15 2.29
C HIS A 36 -15.97 -10.57 3.39
N GLU A 37 -15.48 -10.75 4.62
CA GLU A 37 -16.34 -11.09 5.75
C GLU A 37 -17.28 -9.95 6.14
N LEU A 38 -16.79 -8.71 6.08
CA LEU A 38 -17.59 -7.54 6.40
C LEU A 38 -18.77 -7.39 5.45
N ASP A 39 -18.60 -7.75 4.17
CA ASP A 39 -19.67 -7.78 3.17
C ASP A 39 -20.80 -8.74 3.57
N HIS A 40 -20.45 -9.96 4.02
CA HIS A 40 -21.43 -10.94 4.53
C HIS A 40 -22.17 -10.43 5.76
N LEU A 41 -21.47 -9.75 6.67
CA LEU A 41 -22.07 -9.14 7.87
C LEU A 41 -22.96 -7.93 7.52
N ALA A 42 -22.64 -7.21 6.46
CA ALA A 42 -23.39 -6.02 6.03
C ALA A 42 -24.72 -6.38 5.33
N ALA A 43 -24.75 -7.51 4.62
CA ALA A 43 -25.85 -7.90 3.74
C ALA A 43 -27.24 -7.97 4.42
N PRO A 44 -27.41 -8.58 5.62
CA PRO A 44 -28.70 -8.62 6.31
C PRO A 44 -29.28 -7.24 6.66
N HIS A 45 -28.42 -6.21 6.73
CA HIS A 45 -28.79 -4.84 7.06
C HIS A 45 -28.93 -3.94 5.83
N GLY A 46 -28.59 -4.44 4.64
CA GLY A 46 -28.44 -3.60 3.44
C GLY A 46 -27.43 -2.46 3.66
N ALA A 47 -26.45 -2.67 4.55
CA ALA A 47 -25.51 -1.65 4.97
C ALA A 47 -24.34 -1.54 3.97
N PRO A 48 -23.80 -0.33 3.72
CA PRO A 48 -22.59 -0.20 2.93
C PRO A 48 -21.37 -0.71 3.70
N VAL A 49 -20.39 -1.24 2.97
CA VAL A 49 -19.12 -1.74 3.51
C VAL A 49 -18.10 -0.59 3.59
N MET A 50 -17.59 -0.33 4.79
CA MET A 50 -16.66 0.76 5.06
C MET A 50 -15.32 0.26 5.64
N ALA A 51 -14.22 0.74 5.06
CA ALA A 51 -12.90 0.62 5.68
C ALA A 51 -12.52 1.93 6.38
N ILE A 52 -12.41 1.90 7.71
CA ILE A 52 -11.94 3.03 8.52
C ILE A 52 -10.43 2.94 8.67
N THR A 53 -9.71 3.95 8.18
CA THR A 53 -8.25 4.00 8.18
C THR A 53 -7.73 5.33 8.68
N PHE A 54 -6.42 5.40 8.93
CA PHE A 54 -5.76 6.53 9.56
C PHE A 54 -4.76 7.18 8.60
N GLU A 55 -4.78 8.51 8.55
CA GLU A 55 -3.80 9.30 7.79
C GLU A 55 -3.43 10.57 8.56
N PRO A 56 -2.16 10.80 8.95
CA PRO A 56 -1.00 9.92 8.74
C PRO A 56 -1.09 8.60 9.50
N HIS A 57 -0.18 7.66 9.19
CA HIS A 57 -0.05 6.41 9.95
C HIS A 57 0.11 6.73 11.45
N PRO A 58 -0.57 6.04 12.38
CA PRO A 58 -0.57 6.37 13.81
C PRO A 58 0.83 6.50 14.42
N MET A 59 1.76 5.60 14.04
CA MET A 59 3.16 5.67 14.50
C MET A 59 3.87 6.96 14.10
N ARG A 60 3.48 7.67 13.03
CA ARG A 60 4.07 8.97 12.71
C ARG A 60 3.80 10.03 13.77
N LEU A 61 2.77 9.85 14.59
CA LEU A 61 2.47 10.72 15.72
C LEU A 61 3.01 10.13 17.03
N VAL A 62 2.78 8.83 17.26
CA VAL A 62 3.10 8.17 18.54
C VAL A 62 4.60 7.93 18.72
N ASN A 63 5.26 7.47 17.67
CA ASN A 63 6.71 7.21 17.68
C ASN A 63 7.27 7.39 16.26
N PRO A 64 7.55 8.64 15.84
CA PRO A 64 7.97 8.94 14.47
C PRO A 64 9.20 8.16 14.01
N ALA A 65 10.12 7.85 14.92
CA ALA A 65 11.35 7.09 14.63
C ALA A 65 11.05 5.63 14.25
N MET A 66 9.95 5.06 14.76
CA MET A 66 9.50 3.70 14.47
C MET A 66 8.39 3.65 13.41
N ALA A 67 8.05 4.78 12.79
CA ALA A 67 7.01 4.80 11.77
C ALA A 67 7.48 4.05 10.52
N PRO A 68 6.78 2.97 10.12
CA PRO A 68 7.24 2.15 9.01
C PRO A 68 7.08 2.88 7.68
N PRO A 69 7.91 2.55 6.66
CA PRO A 69 7.69 3.01 5.30
C PRO A 69 6.36 2.46 4.76
N ARG A 70 5.67 3.26 3.95
CA ARG A 70 4.33 2.92 3.45
C ARG A 70 4.43 1.91 2.32
N ILE A 71 3.73 0.78 2.43
CA ILE A 71 3.62 -0.18 1.33
C ILE A 71 2.78 0.45 0.20
N THR A 72 1.69 1.12 0.55
CA THR A 72 0.83 1.78 -0.43
C THR A 72 0.32 3.15 0.04
N GLY A 73 0.29 4.12 -0.87
CA GLY A 73 -0.34 5.42 -0.62
C GLY A 73 -1.87 5.34 -0.58
N VAL A 74 -2.53 6.43 -0.20
CA VAL A 74 -4.00 6.50 -0.12
C VAL A 74 -4.68 6.14 -1.44
N ARG A 75 -4.13 6.57 -2.59
CA ARG A 75 -4.64 6.23 -3.92
C ARG A 75 -4.56 4.73 -4.20
N GLY A 76 -3.42 4.12 -3.91
CA GLY A 76 -3.22 2.68 -4.06
C GLY A 76 -4.13 1.87 -3.14
N LYS A 77 -4.19 2.22 -1.86
CA LYS A 77 -5.14 1.65 -0.89
C LYS A 77 -6.57 1.69 -1.42
N SER A 78 -7.00 2.85 -1.91
CA SER A 78 -8.35 3.04 -2.42
C SER A 78 -8.67 2.16 -3.64
N ARG A 79 -7.71 2.00 -4.54
CA ARG A 79 -7.84 1.17 -5.73
C ARG A 79 -7.96 -0.30 -5.38
N TRP A 80 -7.17 -0.78 -4.43
CA TRP A 80 -7.24 -2.17 -3.98
C TRP A 80 -8.50 -2.44 -3.18
N MET A 81 -8.84 -1.61 -2.20
CA MET A 81 -10.09 -1.73 -1.44
C MET A 81 -11.33 -1.77 -2.34
N SER A 82 -11.38 -0.90 -3.37
CA SER A 82 -12.51 -0.88 -4.32
C SER A 82 -12.64 -2.17 -5.14
N ARG A 83 -11.56 -2.94 -5.31
CA ARG A 83 -11.60 -4.24 -6.00
C ARG A 83 -12.12 -5.36 -5.10
N PHE A 84 -12.07 -5.17 -3.79
CA PHE A 84 -12.47 -6.16 -2.78
C PHE A 84 -13.77 -5.76 -2.07
N GLY A 85 -14.70 -5.14 -2.79
CA GLY A 85 -16.07 -4.89 -2.30
C GLY A 85 -16.24 -3.75 -1.31
N VAL A 86 -15.21 -2.92 -1.07
CA VAL A 86 -15.37 -1.76 -0.16
C VAL A 86 -16.09 -0.62 -0.87
N ASP A 87 -17.19 -0.13 -0.29
CA ASP A 87 -17.97 0.99 -0.82
C ASP A 87 -17.37 2.35 -0.47
N ALA A 88 -16.82 2.47 0.74
CA ALA A 88 -16.18 3.69 1.24
C ALA A 88 -14.91 3.42 2.05
N MET A 89 -13.87 4.19 1.77
CA MET A 89 -12.72 4.35 2.66
C MET A 89 -12.90 5.63 3.47
N PHE A 90 -13.13 5.49 4.77
CA PHE A 90 -13.18 6.60 5.71
C PHE A 90 -11.80 6.84 6.32
N ILE A 91 -11.22 7.99 6.01
CA ILE A 91 -9.92 8.41 6.53
C ILE A 91 -10.15 9.30 7.74
N LEU A 92 -9.84 8.76 8.92
CA LEU A 92 -9.73 9.50 10.17
C LEU A 92 -8.35 10.16 10.26
N PRO A 93 -8.29 11.50 10.37
CA PRO A 93 -7.03 12.18 10.64
C PRO A 93 -6.48 11.75 12.00
N PHE A 94 -5.30 11.13 12.01
CA PHE A 94 -4.68 10.70 13.28
C PHE A 94 -3.98 11.89 13.94
N THR A 95 -4.72 12.60 14.79
CA THR A 95 -4.27 13.80 15.52
C THR A 95 -4.07 13.50 17.00
N HIS A 96 -3.46 14.43 17.74
CA HIS A 96 -3.36 14.33 19.21
C HIS A 96 -4.75 14.24 19.88
N LEU A 97 -5.76 14.90 19.32
CA LEU A 97 -7.14 14.81 19.79
C LEU A 97 -7.69 13.39 19.64
N LEU A 98 -7.52 12.78 18.46
CA LEU A 98 -7.96 11.40 18.22
C LEU A 98 -7.18 10.41 19.11
N ALA A 99 -5.87 10.60 19.24
CA ALA A 99 -5.01 9.74 20.05
C ALA A 99 -5.30 9.82 21.56
N ALA A 100 -5.92 10.91 22.03
CA ALA A 100 -6.30 11.11 23.43
C ALA A 100 -7.67 10.52 23.78
N LEU A 101 -8.50 10.12 22.81
CA LEU A 101 -9.82 9.56 23.07
C LEU A 101 -9.71 8.25 23.86
N THR A 102 -10.48 8.13 24.94
CA THR A 102 -10.65 6.83 25.61
C THR A 102 -11.36 5.83 24.68
N PRO A 103 -11.26 4.52 24.93
CA PRO A 103 -12.02 3.53 24.16
C PRO A 103 -13.51 3.85 24.08
N ARG A 104 -14.12 4.26 25.21
CA ARG A 104 -15.54 4.66 25.24
C ARG A 104 -15.81 5.88 24.36
N ALA A 105 -15.02 6.95 24.50
CA ALA A 105 -15.20 8.17 23.71
C ALA A 105 -15.03 7.91 22.21
N PHE A 106 -14.05 7.08 21.82
CA PHE A 106 -13.89 6.66 20.43
C PHE A 106 -15.13 5.96 19.88
N VAL A 107 -15.70 5.01 20.63
CA VAL A 107 -16.93 4.32 20.21
C VAL A 107 -18.10 5.29 20.13
N GLU A 108 -18.34 6.06 21.19
CA GLU A 108 -19.49 6.94 21.31
C GLU A 108 -19.49 8.07 20.28
N GLU A 109 -18.37 8.77 20.14
CA GLU A 109 -18.27 9.94 19.26
C GLU A 109 -18.12 9.53 17.79
N ILE A 110 -17.27 8.55 17.50
CA ILE A 110 -16.88 8.21 16.12
C ILE A 110 -17.81 7.15 15.54
N LEU A 111 -17.90 5.99 16.20
CA LEU A 111 -18.61 4.83 15.65
C LEU A 111 -20.13 4.99 15.75
N VAL A 112 -20.63 5.51 16.88
CA VAL A 112 -22.07 5.65 17.14
C VAL A 112 -22.57 7.02 16.68
N GLY A 113 -22.06 8.12 17.22
CA GLY A 113 -22.51 9.46 16.87
C GLY A 113 -22.22 9.81 15.41
N GLY A 114 -20.95 9.68 15.02
CA GLY A 114 -20.45 10.03 13.69
C GLY A 114 -20.96 9.13 12.57
N LEU A 115 -20.90 7.80 12.76
CA LEU A 115 -21.17 6.82 11.71
C LEU A 115 -22.46 6.03 11.90
N ALA A 116 -23.00 5.95 13.12
CA ALA A 116 -24.13 5.10 13.48
C ALA A 116 -23.96 3.65 12.98
N LEU A 117 -22.77 3.08 13.17
CA LEU A 117 -22.42 1.76 12.63
C LEU A 117 -23.40 0.68 13.07
N LYS A 118 -23.64 -0.29 12.18
CA LYS A 118 -24.44 -1.49 12.47
C LYS A 118 -23.59 -2.67 12.89
N GLU A 119 -22.47 -2.84 12.20
CA GLU A 119 -21.54 -3.95 12.39
C GLU A 119 -20.10 -3.44 12.40
N VAL A 120 -19.28 -4.01 13.27
CA VAL A 120 -17.84 -3.74 13.32
C VAL A 120 -17.08 -5.06 13.29
N LEU A 121 -16.17 -5.22 12.33
CA LEU A 121 -15.28 -6.37 12.21
C LEU A 121 -13.82 -5.95 12.38
N VAL A 122 -13.11 -6.60 13.31
CA VAL A 122 -11.69 -6.32 13.59
C VAL A 122 -10.85 -7.59 13.60
N GLY A 123 -9.54 -7.45 13.33
CA GLY A 123 -8.58 -8.54 13.49
C GLY A 123 -8.25 -8.81 14.97
N THR A 124 -7.68 -9.98 15.27
CA THR A 124 -7.31 -10.34 16.66
C THR A 124 -6.26 -9.45 17.30
N ASN A 125 -5.46 -8.74 16.52
CA ASN A 125 -4.45 -7.78 16.99
C ASN A 125 -4.96 -6.34 17.12
N PHE A 126 -6.27 -6.10 16.97
CA PHE A 126 -6.83 -4.76 16.99
C PHE A 126 -6.83 -4.14 18.38
N HIS A 127 -6.24 -2.94 18.46
CA HIS A 127 -6.22 -2.09 19.64
C HIS A 127 -6.64 -0.67 19.27
N PHE A 128 -7.32 0.02 20.19
CA PHE A 128 -7.84 1.37 19.95
C PHE A 128 -7.94 2.19 21.25
N GLY A 129 -8.33 3.45 21.11
CA GLY A 129 -8.36 4.40 22.21
C GLY A 129 -6.95 4.81 22.67
N CYS A 130 -6.91 5.65 23.69
CA CYS A 130 -5.69 6.25 24.18
C CYS A 130 -4.70 5.17 24.62
N HIS A 131 -3.48 5.28 24.09
CA HIS A 131 -2.37 4.34 24.29
C HIS A 131 -2.70 2.88 23.90
N GLY A 132 -3.71 2.65 23.05
CA GLY A 132 -4.14 1.30 22.67
C GLY A 132 -4.79 0.52 23.82
N SER A 133 -5.38 1.22 24.79
CA SER A 133 -5.99 0.62 25.99
C SER A 133 -7.26 -0.20 25.73
N GLY A 134 -7.92 0.02 24.59
CA GLY A 134 -9.09 -0.76 24.16
C GLY A 134 -8.67 -1.97 23.33
N ASN A 135 -9.31 -3.12 23.59
CA ASN A 135 -9.16 -4.37 22.86
C ASN A 135 -10.52 -4.89 22.39
N PHE A 136 -10.57 -6.10 21.81
CA PHE A 136 -11.82 -6.69 21.33
C PHE A 136 -12.91 -6.81 22.40
N ASP A 137 -12.57 -7.22 23.63
CA ASP A 137 -13.54 -7.38 24.71
C ASP A 137 -14.19 -6.05 25.10
N VAL A 138 -13.38 -5.00 25.21
CA VAL A 138 -13.86 -3.64 25.46
C VAL A 138 -14.78 -3.17 24.33
N LEU A 139 -14.39 -3.41 23.07
CA LEU A 139 -15.20 -3.04 21.91
C LEU A 139 -16.54 -3.79 21.90
N ARG A 140 -16.52 -5.08 22.23
CA ARG A 140 -17.73 -5.94 22.29
C ARG A 140 -18.68 -5.53 23.40
N GLU A 141 -18.17 -5.17 24.58
CA GLU A 141 -18.97 -4.64 25.68
C GLU A 141 -19.65 -3.31 25.28
N LEU A 142 -18.88 -2.39 24.71
CA LEU A 142 -19.41 -1.11 24.23
C LEU A 142 -20.39 -1.30 23.06
N GLY A 143 -20.16 -2.28 22.18
CA GLY A 143 -21.08 -2.67 21.12
C GLY A 143 -22.45 -3.08 21.65
N ARG A 144 -22.49 -3.92 22.69
CA ARG A 144 -23.74 -4.29 23.38
C ARG A 144 -24.41 -3.08 24.03
N HIS A 145 -23.63 -2.20 24.65
CA HIS A 145 -24.15 -1.01 25.31
C HIS A 145 -24.79 -0.01 24.33
N PHE A 146 -24.15 0.21 23.17
CA PHE A 146 -24.60 1.19 22.17
C PHE A 146 -25.45 0.60 21.02
N GLY A 147 -25.62 -0.72 20.97
CA GLY A 147 -26.53 -1.38 20.04
C GLY A 147 -25.98 -1.64 18.64
N PHE A 148 -24.69 -2.00 18.51
CA PHE A 148 -24.08 -2.46 17.26
C PHE A 148 -23.34 -3.79 17.44
N GLY A 149 -23.30 -4.60 16.37
CA GLY A 149 -22.63 -5.89 16.38
C GLY A 149 -21.11 -5.76 16.26
N VAL A 150 -20.39 -6.66 16.94
CA VAL A 150 -18.93 -6.64 17.02
C VAL A 150 -18.41 -8.05 16.79
N HIS A 151 -17.56 -8.18 15.78
CA HIS A 151 -17.03 -9.45 15.29
C HIS A 151 -15.51 -9.40 15.27
N GLN A 152 -14.90 -10.56 15.45
CA GLN A 152 -13.46 -10.74 15.37
C GLN A 152 -13.11 -11.77 14.31
N ARG A 153 -12.00 -11.56 13.63
CA ARG A 153 -11.44 -12.53 12.70
C ARG A 153 -9.99 -12.83 13.00
N GLU A 154 -9.65 -14.11 12.93
CA GLU A 154 -8.29 -14.59 13.04
C GLU A 154 -7.40 -14.06 11.92
N LEU A 155 -6.11 -13.89 12.23
CA LEU A 155 -5.13 -13.50 11.22
C LEU A 155 -4.92 -14.66 10.24
N LEU A 156 -4.83 -14.33 8.95
CA LEU A 156 -4.54 -15.32 7.93
C LEU A 156 -3.07 -15.74 7.95
N ASN A 157 -2.82 -17.02 7.70
CA ASN A 157 -1.48 -17.57 7.56
C ASN A 157 -1.21 -17.95 6.09
N LEU A 158 0.04 -17.78 5.67
CA LEU A 158 0.59 -18.31 4.43
C LEU A 158 1.88 -19.05 4.77
N ASP A 159 1.95 -20.33 4.40
CA ASP A 159 3.09 -21.21 4.67
C ASP A 159 3.46 -21.29 6.17
N GLY A 160 2.44 -21.33 7.05
CA GLY A 160 2.62 -21.45 8.50
C GLY A 160 2.89 -20.13 9.24
N GLU A 161 3.04 -19.02 8.52
CA GLU A 161 3.33 -17.71 9.11
C GLU A 161 2.22 -16.69 8.83
N VAL A 162 2.01 -15.77 9.77
CA VAL A 162 0.99 -14.73 9.68
C VAL A 162 1.26 -13.78 8.50
N ILE A 163 0.22 -13.52 7.70
CA ILE A 163 0.24 -12.49 6.66
C ILE A 163 0.07 -11.12 7.35
N SER A 164 1.11 -10.28 7.25
CA SER A 164 1.09 -8.94 7.85
C SER A 164 1.83 -7.92 7.00
N SER A 165 1.55 -6.62 7.24
CA SER A 165 2.30 -5.53 6.62
C SER A 165 3.79 -5.57 6.99
N THR A 166 4.15 -6.07 8.18
CA THR A 166 5.55 -6.26 8.59
C THR A 166 6.23 -7.29 7.70
N ARG A 167 5.61 -8.47 7.54
CA ARG A 167 6.13 -9.54 6.67
C ARG A 167 6.25 -9.08 5.22
N VAL A 168 5.29 -8.32 4.70
CA VAL A 168 5.39 -7.73 3.35
C VAL A 168 6.62 -6.82 3.21
N ARG A 169 6.93 -5.99 4.23
CA ARG A 169 8.12 -5.14 4.21
C ARG A 169 9.41 -5.95 4.22
N GLU A 170 9.46 -7.00 5.02
CA GLU A 170 10.61 -7.92 5.11
C GLU A 170 10.89 -8.61 3.77
N VAL A 171 9.86 -9.19 3.13
CA VAL A 171 10.06 -9.89 1.85
C VAL A 171 10.46 -8.95 0.72
N VAL A 172 9.93 -7.71 0.69
CA VAL A 172 10.37 -6.69 -0.28
C VAL A 172 11.80 -6.25 -0.01
N HIS A 173 12.20 -6.12 1.26
CA HIS A 173 13.59 -5.86 1.63
C HIS A 173 14.51 -6.99 1.18
N ASN A 174 14.07 -8.24 1.30
CA ASN A 174 14.77 -9.43 0.84
C ASN A 174 14.67 -9.66 -0.69
N ARG A 175 14.02 -8.74 -1.43
CA ARG A 175 13.87 -8.78 -2.89
C ARG A 175 13.05 -9.98 -3.42
N ASP A 176 12.24 -10.60 -2.56
CA ASP A 176 11.34 -11.71 -2.93
C ASP A 176 9.96 -11.17 -3.32
N PHE A 177 9.85 -10.71 -4.56
CA PHE A 177 8.61 -10.15 -5.10
C PHE A 177 7.55 -11.22 -5.40
N SER A 178 7.95 -12.48 -5.56
CA SER A 178 7.02 -13.60 -5.73
C SER A 178 6.27 -13.86 -4.44
N LEU A 179 6.97 -13.98 -3.31
CA LEU A 179 6.34 -14.09 -2.00
C LEU A 179 5.58 -12.81 -1.64
N ALA A 180 6.11 -11.63 -1.95
CA ALA A 180 5.38 -10.38 -1.77
C ALA A 180 4.02 -10.42 -2.49
N ALA A 181 3.99 -10.90 -3.74
CA ALA A 181 2.76 -11.03 -4.51
C ALA A 181 1.78 -12.04 -3.89
N ARG A 182 2.29 -13.17 -3.39
CA ARG A 182 1.46 -14.17 -2.68
C ARG A 182 0.88 -13.62 -1.38
N LEU A 183 1.62 -12.85 -0.60
CA LEU A 183 1.14 -12.21 0.63
C LEU A 183 0.11 -11.10 0.33
N LEU A 184 0.37 -10.32 -0.72
CA LEU A 184 -0.48 -9.22 -1.12
C LEU A 184 -1.75 -9.68 -1.86
N GLY A 185 -1.71 -10.83 -2.54
CA GLY A 185 -2.73 -11.21 -3.53
C GLY A 185 -2.64 -10.40 -4.84
N HIS A 186 -1.57 -9.64 -5.01
CA HIS A 186 -1.25 -8.85 -6.20
C HIS A 186 0.23 -8.45 -6.20
N HIS A 187 0.80 -8.09 -7.36
CA HIS A 187 2.18 -7.61 -7.41
C HIS A 187 2.45 -6.43 -6.48
N PHE A 188 3.66 -6.38 -5.93
CA PHE A 188 4.16 -5.20 -5.23
C PHE A 188 4.28 -4.03 -6.23
N GLU A 189 3.63 -2.91 -5.91
CA GLU A 189 3.54 -1.72 -6.75
C GLU A 189 4.07 -0.50 -5.99
N ILE A 190 4.99 0.25 -6.60
CA ILE A 190 5.30 1.62 -6.18
C ILE A 190 4.50 2.59 -7.05
N GLU A 191 3.78 3.51 -6.41
CA GLU A 191 3.03 4.57 -7.10
C GLU A 191 3.63 5.93 -6.75
N GLY A 192 3.93 6.73 -7.77
CA GLY A 192 4.53 8.04 -7.59
C GLY A 192 4.36 8.95 -8.81
N ARG A 193 4.55 10.26 -8.59
CA ARG A 193 4.55 11.24 -9.68
C ARG A 193 5.92 11.24 -10.35
N VAL A 194 5.93 11.17 -11.67
CA VAL A 194 7.16 11.25 -12.45
C VAL A 194 7.72 12.67 -12.38
N GLY A 195 8.91 12.79 -11.80
CA GLY A 195 9.69 14.01 -11.68
C GLY A 195 10.70 14.20 -12.81
N HIS A 196 11.52 15.25 -12.68
CA HIS A 196 12.73 15.37 -13.49
C HIS A 196 13.83 14.50 -12.86
N GLY A 197 14.44 13.62 -13.66
CA GLY A 197 15.67 12.94 -13.28
C GLY A 197 16.91 13.77 -13.62
N HIS A 198 18.10 13.20 -13.39
CA HIS A 198 19.38 13.83 -13.71
C HIS A 198 19.68 13.97 -15.22
N HIS A 199 18.70 13.72 -16.10
CA HIS A 199 18.78 13.79 -17.57
C HIS A 199 19.88 12.94 -18.25
N ARG A 200 20.65 12.13 -17.50
CA ARG A 200 21.77 11.31 -18.02
C ARG A 200 21.31 10.24 -19.02
N GLY A 201 20.12 9.66 -18.83
CA GLY A 201 19.55 8.65 -19.76
C GLY A 201 18.99 9.23 -21.06
N ARG A 202 18.63 10.54 -21.09
CA ARG A 202 17.98 11.16 -22.24
C ARG A 202 18.93 11.29 -23.44
N SER A 203 20.22 11.50 -23.18
CA SER A 203 21.30 11.47 -24.17
C SER A 203 21.52 10.09 -24.82
N LEU A 204 21.00 9.02 -24.21
CA LEU A 204 21.08 7.64 -24.72
C LEU A 204 19.80 7.21 -25.46
N GLY A 205 18.80 8.09 -25.61
CA GLY A 205 17.60 7.85 -26.41
C GLY A 205 16.44 7.12 -25.71
N PHE A 206 16.56 6.79 -24.42
CA PHE A 206 15.52 6.03 -23.71
C PHE A 206 14.56 6.95 -22.92
N PRO A 207 13.24 6.76 -23.03
CA PRO A 207 12.28 7.44 -22.15
C PRO A 207 12.43 6.89 -20.73
N THR A 208 12.71 7.76 -19.76
CA THR A 208 12.86 7.37 -18.34
C THR A 208 11.81 7.97 -17.44
N ALA A 209 11.27 7.16 -16.53
CA ALA A 209 10.40 7.62 -15.45
C ALA A 209 11.20 7.69 -14.15
N ASN A 210 11.24 8.87 -13.53
CA ASN A 210 11.97 9.11 -12.29
C ASN A 210 10.97 9.35 -11.16
N LEU A 211 10.95 8.48 -10.15
CA LEU A 211 10.06 8.57 -9.00
C LEU A 211 10.88 8.78 -7.72
N ASN A 212 10.41 9.69 -6.86
CA ASN A 212 10.92 9.86 -5.50
C ASN A 212 10.27 8.81 -4.60
N LEU A 213 11.09 8.11 -3.80
CA LEU A 213 10.67 6.99 -2.95
C LEU A 213 10.54 7.38 -1.48
N ASN A 214 10.73 8.65 -1.13
CA ASN A 214 10.76 9.11 0.26
C ASN A 214 9.47 8.73 1.02
N GLY A 215 9.64 8.01 2.13
CA GLY A 215 8.56 7.52 2.98
C GLY A 215 7.74 6.35 2.41
N LEU A 216 8.11 5.83 1.24
CA LEU A 216 7.54 4.62 0.64
C LEU A 216 8.41 3.41 0.97
N LEU A 217 7.80 2.23 1.03
CA LEU A 217 8.53 0.98 0.98
C LEU A 217 9.14 0.85 -0.40
N HIS A 218 10.43 0.55 -0.45
CA HIS A 218 11.14 0.22 -1.67
C HIS A 218 12.15 -0.89 -1.36
N PRO A 219 12.51 -1.71 -2.37
CA PRO A 219 13.57 -2.70 -2.17
C PRO A 219 14.94 -1.99 -1.98
N PRO A 220 15.99 -2.73 -1.59
CA PRO A 220 17.34 -2.19 -1.51
C PRO A 220 17.83 -1.61 -2.85
N PRO A 221 18.95 -0.88 -2.87
CA PRO A 221 19.57 -0.47 -4.11
C PRO A 221 19.85 -1.65 -5.04
N GLY A 222 19.71 -1.43 -6.35
CA GLY A 222 19.86 -2.49 -7.34
C GLY A 222 19.11 -2.22 -8.64
N VAL A 223 19.24 -3.17 -9.56
CA VAL A 223 18.52 -3.20 -10.83
C VAL A 223 17.45 -4.29 -10.78
N TYR A 224 16.26 -3.98 -11.26
CA TYR A 224 15.06 -4.78 -11.12
C TYR A 224 14.32 -4.89 -12.46
N ILE A 225 13.70 -6.04 -12.72
CA ILE A 225 12.74 -6.19 -13.81
C ILE A 225 11.37 -5.70 -13.32
N VAL A 226 10.76 -4.80 -14.09
CA VAL A 226 9.53 -4.11 -13.71
C VAL A 226 8.55 -3.98 -14.87
N GLU A 227 7.32 -3.61 -14.56
CA GLU A 227 6.39 -3.03 -15.53
C GLU A 227 5.87 -1.67 -15.05
N GLY A 228 5.72 -0.72 -15.96
CA GLY A 228 5.07 0.56 -15.68
C GLY A 228 3.67 0.62 -16.27
N ARG A 229 2.70 1.08 -15.48
CA ARG A 229 1.35 1.33 -16.00
C ARG A 229 1.30 2.63 -16.79
N THR A 230 0.94 2.53 -18.07
CA THR A 230 0.62 3.64 -18.96
C THR A 230 -0.88 3.65 -19.28
N GLU A 231 -1.30 4.59 -20.13
CA GLU A 231 -2.66 4.64 -20.68
C GLU A 231 -2.93 3.43 -21.59
N GLU A 232 -1.91 2.96 -22.32
CA GLU A 232 -2.00 1.87 -23.29
C GLU A 232 -1.91 0.47 -22.64
N GLY A 233 -1.37 0.37 -21.42
CA GLY A 233 -1.21 -0.94 -20.79
C GLY A 233 -0.15 -0.99 -19.70
N TRP A 234 0.28 -2.19 -19.37
CA TRP A 234 1.52 -2.41 -18.64
C TRP A 234 2.65 -2.51 -19.65
N LEU A 235 3.73 -1.77 -19.40
CA LEU A 235 4.87 -1.72 -20.28
C LEU A 235 6.10 -2.30 -19.57
N PRO A 236 6.72 -3.35 -20.12
CA PRO A 236 7.96 -3.91 -19.63
C PRO A 236 9.06 -2.86 -19.49
N GLY A 237 9.88 -3.01 -18.45
CA GLY A 237 11.04 -2.17 -18.23
C GLY A 237 12.05 -2.77 -17.27
N VAL A 238 13.17 -2.08 -17.17
CA VAL A 238 14.21 -2.31 -16.16
C VAL A 238 14.29 -1.07 -15.31
N ALA A 239 14.32 -1.23 -14.00
CA ALA A 239 14.41 -0.13 -13.06
C ALA A 239 15.70 -0.17 -12.25
N ASN A 240 16.28 1.01 -12.04
CA ASN A 240 17.34 1.22 -11.07
C ASN A 240 16.72 1.87 -9.83
N VAL A 241 16.88 1.21 -8.68
CA VAL A 241 16.60 1.79 -7.37
C VAL A 241 17.91 2.32 -6.83
N GLY A 242 18.02 3.64 -6.70
CA GLY A 242 19.21 4.34 -6.21
C GLY A 242 18.95 5.17 -4.96
N GLY A 243 20.03 5.68 -4.37
CA GLY A 243 20.00 6.33 -3.05
C GLY A 243 20.33 5.34 -1.94
N ASN A 244 21.41 5.60 -1.20
CA ASN A 244 21.71 4.92 0.05
C ASN A 244 21.66 5.92 1.23
N PRO A 245 20.58 5.94 2.03
CA PRO A 245 20.46 6.83 3.19
C PRO A 245 21.61 6.67 4.19
N THR A 246 22.23 5.50 4.24
CA THR A 246 23.35 5.19 5.15
C THR A 246 24.67 5.84 4.72
N PHE A 247 24.80 6.29 3.47
CA PHE A 247 26.04 6.85 2.90
C PHE A 247 25.92 8.31 2.45
N GLY A 248 24.87 9.03 2.85
CA GLY A 248 24.73 10.47 2.61
C GLY A 248 24.25 10.85 1.20
N GLU A 249 23.69 9.92 0.42
CA GLU A 249 22.97 10.27 -0.80
C GLU A 249 21.58 10.86 -0.48
N THR A 250 21.16 11.81 -1.33
CA THR A 250 20.22 12.90 -1.01
C THR A 250 18.73 12.59 -1.01
N GLU A 251 18.26 11.44 -1.51
CA GLU A 251 16.89 10.91 -1.35
C GLU A 251 16.76 9.61 -2.17
N PRO A 252 16.03 8.57 -1.69
CA PRO A 252 15.86 7.34 -2.45
C PRO A 252 15.01 7.59 -3.71
N HIS A 253 15.45 7.05 -4.84
CA HIS A 253 14.81 7.27 -6.14
C HIS A 253 14.72 5.99 -6.97
N LEU A 254 13.77 5.99 -7.89
CA LEU A 254 13.53 4.92 -8.86
C LEU A 254 13.61 5.51 -10.26
N GLU A 255 14.55 5.03 -11.07
CA GLU A 255 14.65 5.34 -12.50
C GLU A 255 14.23 4.12 -13.32
N VAL A 256 13.17 4.24 -14.11
CA VAL A 256 12.65 3.15 -14.94
C VAL A 256 12.98 3.42 -16.41
N HIS A 257 13.57 2.43 -17.07
CA HIS A 257 13.83 2.37 -18.50
C HIS A 257 12.85 1.39 -19.14
N PHE A 258 11.97 1.89 -20.01
CA PHE A 258 10.99 1.05 -20.71
C PHE A 258 11.60 0.40 -21.94
N LEU A 259 11.22 -0.87 -22.20
CA LEU A 259 11.74 -1.65 -23.32
C LEU A 259 11.14 -1.22 -24.67
N ARG A 260 10.00 -0.54 -24.63
CA ARG A 260 9.34 0.03 -25.81
C ARG A 260 9.17 1.53 -25.62
N PRO A 261 9.09 2.31 -26.70
CA PRO A 261 8.76 3.72 -26.61
C PRO A 261 7.45 3.93 -25.84
N CYS A 262 7.50 4.80 -24.85
CA CYS A 262 6.34 5.34 -24.18
C CYS A 262 6.40 6.86 -24.35
N GLY A 263 5.25 7.50 -24.58
CA GLY A 263 5.17 8.94 -24.78
C GLY A 263 5.67 9.74 -23.56
N ASN A 264 5.36 11.03 -23.51
CA ASN A 264 5.80 11.86 -22.39
C ASN A 264 5.12 11.45 -21.06
N LEU A 265 5.92 10.94 -20.12
CA LEU A 265 5.46 10.49 -18.79
C LEU A 265 5.60 11.58 -17.71
N TYR A 266 6.20 12.74 -18.03
CA TYR A 266 6.48 13.79 -17.07
C TYR A 266 5.21 14.30 -16.37
N ARG A 267 5.29 14.49 -15.04
CA ARG A 267 4.19 14.90 -14.15
C ARG A 267 2.99 13.93 -14.07
N LYS A 268 2.98 12.83 -14.83
CA LYS A 268 1.97 11.78 -14.69
C LYS A 268 2.21 10.99 -13.41
N VAL A 269 1.14 10.48 -12.81
CA VAL A 269 1.24 9.50 -11.73
C VAL A 269 1.40 8.12 -12.38
N MET A 270 2.48 7.43 -12.03
CA MET A 270 2.78 6.12 -12.56
C MET A 270 2.78 5.07 -11.46
N ARG A 271 2.51 3.83 -11.87
CA ARG A 271 2.61 2.65 -11.02
C ARG A 271 3.65 1.73 -11.62
N ILE A 272 4.58 1.30 -10.80
CA ILE A 272 5.68 0.42 -11.19
C ILE A 272 5.53 -0.89 -10.41
N ARG A 273 5.31 -1.99 -11.13
CA ARG A 273 5.26 -3.35 -10.59
C ARG A 273 6.65 -3.94 -10.58
N PHE A 274 7.03 -4.55 -9.48
CA PHE A 274 8.30 -5.28 -9.37
C PHE A 274 8.06 -6.77 -9.58
N HIS A 275 8.94 -7.39 -10.37
CA HIS A 275 8.89 -8.81 -10.69
C HIS A 275 10.10 -9.56 -10.16
N GLU A 276 11.31 -9.07 -10.45
CA GLU A 276 12.54 -9.79 -10.14
C GLU A 276 13.68 -8.82 -9.85
N PHE A 277 14.59 -9.21 -8.93
CA PHE A 277 15.88 -8.55 -8.78
C PHE A 277 16.86 -9.07 -9.82
N LEU A 278 17.44 -8.18 -10.60
CA LEU A 278 18.33 -8.53 -11.69
C LEU A 278 19.79 -8.59 -11.23
N ARG A 279 20.27 -7.53 -10.55
CA ARG A 279 21.67 -7.40 -10.11
C ARG A 279 21.88 -6.20 -9.18
N GLU A 280 23.01 -6.21 -8.49
CA GLU A 280 23.51 -5.03 -7.77
C GLU A 280 23.89 -3.88 -8.71
N GLN A 281 23.96 -2.68 -8.14
CA GLN A 281 24.52 -1.52 -8.83
C GLN A 281 26.03 -1.69 -9.02
N ILE A 282 26.53 -1.33 -10.20
CA ILE A 282 27.95 -1.36 -10.53
C ILE A 282 28.35 -0.04 -11.17
N ALA A 283 29.56 0.42 -10.87
CA ALA A 283 30.17 1.55 -11.56
C ALA A 283 30.73 1.08 -12.92
N PHE A 284 30.54 1.88 -13.96
CA PHE A 284 31.08 1.59 -15.28
C PHE A 284 32.24 2.53 -15.60
N PRO A 285 33.39 1.99 -16.05
CA PRO A 285 34.55 2.81 -16.41
C PRO A 285 34.36 3.58 -17.73
N SER A 286 33.36 3.21 -18.55
CA SER A 286 33.05 3.91 -19.80
C SER A 286 31.55 3.88 -20.17
N PRO A 287 31.06 4.85 -20.95
CA PRO A 287 29.68 4.83 -21.47
C PRO A 287 29.36 3.59 -22.32
N SER A 288 30.33 3.05 -23.06
CA SER A 288 30.13 1.85 -23.87
C SER A 288 29.90 0.59 -23.03
N GLU A 289 30.57 0.48 -21.87
CA GLU A 289 30.32 -0.60 -20.92
C GLU A 289 28.95 -0.49 -20.27
N LEU A 290 28.54 0.72 -19.88
CA LEU A 290 27.19 0.99 -19.39
C LEU A 290 26.13 0.55 -20.41
N MET A 291 26.27 0.95 -21.68
CA MET A 291 25.33 0.57 -22.74
C MET A 291 25.28 -0.95 -22.95
N ARG A 292 26.43 -1.64 -22.94
CA ARG A 292 26.47 -3.10 -23.06
C ARG A 292 25.75 -3.79 -21.91
N GLN A 293 25.90 -3.29 -20.67
CA GLN A 293 25.20 -3.88 -19.54
C GLN A 293 23.70 -3.60 -19.60
N ILE A 294 23.28 -2.38 -19.95
CA ILE A 294 21.85 -2.06 -20.16
C ILE A 294 21.23 -3.00 -21.20
N ALA A 295 21.92 -3.26 -22.31
CA ALA A 295 21.43 -4.18 -23.34
C ALA A 295 21.23 -5.61 -22.81
N ARG A 296 22.14 -6.10 -21.95
CA ARG A 296 21.98 -7.41 -21.29
C ARG A 296 20.80 -7.42 -20.32
N ASP A 297 20.65 -6.34 -19.55
CA ASP A 297 19.55 -6.19 -18.60
C ASP A 297 18.20 -6.19 -19.33
N ILE A 298 18.11 -5.51 -20.47
CA ILE A 298 16.94 -5.50 -21.37
C ILE A 298 16.66 -6.90 -21.90
N ALA A 299 17.66 -7.58 -22.48
CA ALA A 299 17.47 -8.92 -23.05
C ALA A 299 16.97 -9.93 -22.00
N ARG A 300 17.43 -9.80 -20.75
CA ARG A 300 16.94 -10.65 -19.65
C ARG A 300 15.49 -10.33 -19.27
N ALA A 301 15.12 -9.05 -19.24
CA ALA A 301 13.73 -8.65 -19.03
C ALA A 301 12.81 -9.15 -20.14
N GLU A 302 13.22 -9.03 -21.41
CA GLU A 302 12.46 -9.55 -22.57
C GLU A 302 12.23 -11.06 -22.46
N ALA A 303 13.26 -11.83 -22.11
CA ALA A 303 13.14 -13.28 -21.95
C ALA A 303 12.15 -13.66 -20.84
N MET A 304 12.13 -12.91 -19.73
CA MET A 304 11.19 -13.14 -18.63
C MET A 304 9.75 -12.86 -19.05
N PHE A 305 9.49 -11.72 -19.69
CA PHE A 305 8.14 -11.38 -20.14
C PHE A 305 7.63 -12.29 -21.26
N ALA A 306 8.50 -12.76 -22.16
CA ALA A 306 8.14 -13.73 -23.18
C ALA A 306 7.70 -15.08 -22.58
N ALA A 307 8.31 -15.51 -21.48
CA ALA A 307 7.90 -16.71 -20.78
C ALA A 307 6.51 -16.56 -20.12
N LEU A 308 6.18 -15.37 -19.59
CA LEU A 308 4.87 -15.10 -18.99
C LEU A 308 3.71 -14.99 -20.00
N GLU A 309 4.00 -14.64 -21.26
CA GLU A 309 2.98 -14.59 -22.33
C GLU A 309 2.70 -15.98 -22.95
N GLY A 310 3.58 -16.96 -22.69
CA GLY A 310 3.49 -18.32 -23.24
C GLY A 310 2.78 -19.34 -22.34
N ASP A 311 2.53 -19.00 -21.08
CA ASP A 311 1.77 -19.79 -20.08
C ASP A 311 0.30 -19.33 -19.99
#